data_AF-A0A523JYM2-F1
#
_entry.id   AF-A0A523JYM2-F1
#
_cell.length_a   1.000
_cell.length_b   1.000
_cell.length_c   1.000
_cell.angle_alpha   90.00
_cell.angle_beta   90.00
_cell.angle_gamma   90.00
#
_symmetry.space_group_name_H-M   'P 1'
#
loop_
_entity.id
_entity.type
_entity.pdbx_description
1 polymer ?
#
loop_
_entity_poly.entity_id
_entity_poly.type
_entity_poly.pdbx_seq_one_letter_code
_entity_poly.pdbx_strand_id
1 'polypeptide(L)'
;MPPDSDRELLEQFRTALVQQDLAPATVRAYLHDLKILQDWLDWIHGPGAVRLTEVRTIDLIAFRKHLIQDKGQQPTTVNRRVQALRTFFPSASS
;
A
#
# COMPACT_ATOMS: atom_id res chain seq x y z
N MET A 1 4.98 17.26 -12.07
CA MET A 1 4.07 16.43 -12.88
C MET A 1 3.56 15.30 -12.02
N PRO A 2 2.31 14.84 -12.18
CA PRO A 2 1.89 13.59 -11.57
C PRO A 2 2.80 12.45 -12.09
N PRO A 3 3.16 11.47 -11.25
CA PRO A 3 4.02 10.37 -11.66
C PRO A 3 3.39 9.55 -12.79
N ASP A 4 4.21 9.15 -13.76
CA ASP A 4 3.76 8.49 -14.98
C ASP A 4 3.52 6.99 -14.77
N SER A 5 4.04 6.41 -13.68
CA SER A 5 3.92 4.98 -13.36
C SER A 5 3.87 4.68 -11.85
N ASP A 6 3.33 3.51 -11.51
CA ASP A 6 3.36 2.98 -10.14
C ASP A 6 4.79 2.83 -9.61
N ARG A 7 5.74 2.48 -10.47
CA ARG A 7 7.16 2.39 -10.11
C ARG A 7 7.69 3.75 -9.63
N GLU A 8 7.35 4.81 -10.35
CA GLU A 8 7.79 6.16 -9.99
C GLU A 8 7.16 6.62 -8.66
N LEU A 9 5.87 6.32 -8.44
CA LEU A 9 5.20 6.56 -7.17
C LEU A 9 5.91 5.86 -6.00
N LEU A 10 6.29 4.60 -6.18
CA LEU A 10 6.97 3.83 -5.15
C LEU A 10 8.37 4.39 -4.84
N GLU A 11 9.12 4.87 -5.84
CA GLU A 11 10.42 5.51 -5.60
C GLU A 11 10.28 6.89 -4.94
N GLN A 12 9.27 7.68 -5.31
CA GLN A 12 8.97 8.95 -4.63
C GLN A 12 8.60 8.70 -3.17
N PHE A 13 7.77 7.69 -2.91
CA PHE A 13 7.41 7.30 -1.56
C PHE A 13 8.60 6.81 -0.75
N ARG A 14 9.44 5.94 -1.34
CA ARG A 14 10.71 5.51 -0.73
C ARG A 14 11.58 6.69 -0.33
N THR A 15 11.72 7.66 -1.24
CA THR A 15 12.51 8.88 -0.99
C THR A 15 11.93 9.68 0.17
N ALA A 16 10.61 9.87 0.22
CA ALA A 16 9.94 10.56 1.31
C ALA A 16 10.13 9.83 2.67
N LEU A 17 10.05 8.49 2.70
CA LEU A 17 10.28 7.72 3.92
C LEU A 17 11.73 7.86 4.42
N VAL A 18 12.70 7.84 3.51
CA VAL A 18 14.13 8.04 3.87
C VAL A 18 14.37 9.46 4.39
N GLN A 19 13.74 10.47 3.78
CA GLN A 19 13.82 11.86 4.25
C GLN A 19 13.19 12.07 5.63
N GLN A 20 12.27 11.20 6.03
CA GLN A 20 11.68 11.17 7.37
C GLN A 20 12.52 10.38 8.39
N ASP A 21 13.74 9.98 8.04
CA ASP A 21 14.66 9.22 8.91
C ASP A 21 14.08 7.86 9.38
N LEU A 22 13.19 7.27 8.57
CA LEU A 22 12.70 5.92 8.85
C LEU A 22 13.82 4.90 8.64
N ALA A 23 13.95 3.97 9.59
CA ALA A 23 14.93 2.90 9.50
C ALA A 23 14.82 2.12 8.17
N PRO A 24 15.94 1.70 7.54
CA PRO A 24 15.90 1.01 6.26
C PRO A 24 15.03 -0.25 6.24
N ALA A 25 14.92 -0.95 7.37
CA ALA A 25 14.02 -2.10 7.52
C ALA A 25 12.54 -1.69 7.41
N THR A 26 12.16 -0.56 8.01
CA THR A 26 10.79 -0.02 7.94
C THR A 26 10.45 0.43 6.53
N VAL A 27 11.38 1.11 5.84
CA VAL A 27 11.20 1.50 4.43
C VAL A 27 10.91 0.28 3.55
N ARG A 28 11.73 -0.77 3.66
CA ARG A 28 11.51 -2.02 2.91
C ARG A 28 10.17 -2.67 3.24
N ALA A 29 9.81 -2.68 4.52
CA ALA A 29 8.56 -3.27 4.98
C ALA A 29 7.34 -2.53 4.43
N TYR A 30 7.39 -1.19 4.33
CA TYR A 30 6.30 -0.38 3.77
C TYR A 30 6.15 -0.59 2.27
N LEU A 31 7.26 -0.60 1.51
CA LEU A 31 7.23 -0.89 0.07
C LEU A 31 6.71 -2.30 -0.22
N HIS A 32 7.10 -3.28 0.60
CA HIS A 32 6.60 -4.64 0.49
C HIS A 32 5.09 -4.72 0.74
N ASP A 33 4.56 -3.94 1.68
CA ASP A 33 3.12 -3.90 1.94
C ASP A 33 2.32 -3.31 0.78
N LEU A 34 2.86 -2.28 0.11
CA LEU A 34 2.25 -1.72 -1.10
C LEU A 34 2.27 -2.74 -2.25
N LYS A 35 3.35 -3.53 -2.39
CA LYS A 35 3.39 -4.60 -3.38
C LYS A 35 2.31 -5.65 -3.14
N ILE A 36 2.05 -6.01 -1.88
CA ILE A 36 0.99 -6.96 -1.53
C ILE A 36 -0.40 -6.40 -1.85
N LEU A 37 -0.61 -5.09 -1.68
CA LEU A 37 -1.83 -4.44 -2.15
C LEU A 37 -1.95 -4.54 -3.68
N GLN A 38 -0.89 -4.23 -4.43
CA GLN A 38 -0.91 -4.35 -5.90
C GLN A 38 -1.20 -5.78 -6.36
N ASP A 39 -0.55 -6.78 -5.75
CA ASP A 39 -0.80 -8.19 -6.07
C ASP A 39 -2.26 -8.59 -5.81
N TRP A 40 -2.86 -8.05 -4.74
CA TRP A 40 -4.26 -8.29 -4.43
C TRP A 40 -5.20 -7.59 -5.41
N LEU A 41 -4.90 -6.35 -5.81
CA LEU A 41 -5.66 -5.62 -6.84
C LEU A 41 -5.61 -6.36 -8.19
N ASP A 42 -4.42 -6.81 -8.59
CA ASP A 42 -4.22 -7.62 -9.80
C ASP A 42 -5.00 -8.94 -9.74
N TRP A 43 -5.11 -9.55 -8.56
CA TRP A 43 -5.89 -10.78 -8.38
C TRP A 43 -7.40 -10.57 -8.54
N ILE A 44 -7.96 -9.47 -8.06
CA ILE A 44 -9.42 -9.22 -8.10
C ILE A 44 -9.89 -8.50 -9.38
N HIS A 45 -9.04 -7.71 -10.03
CA HIS A 45 -9.40 -6.90 -11.20
C HIS A 45 -8.67 -7.33 -12.48
N GLY A 46 -7.63 -8.14 -12.35
CA GLY A 46 -6.71 -8.48 -13.43
C GLY A 46 -5.44 -7.61 -13.41
N PRO A 47 -4.33 -8.10 -13.99
CA PRO A 47 -3.03 -7.43 -13.91
C PRO A 47 -3.05 -6.01 -14.50
N GLY A 48 -2.64 -5.02 -13.71
CA GLY A 48 -2.52 -3.63 -14.14
C GLY A 48 -3.84 -2.91 -14.40
N ALA A 49 -4.97 -3.53 -14.03
CA ALA A 49 -6.30 -2.94 -14.22
C ALA A 49 -6.57 -1.73 -13.31
N VAL A 50 -5.88 -1.64 -12.17
CA VAL A 50 -5.99 -0.54 -11.21
C VAL A 50 -4.60 -0.02 -10.88
N ARG A 51 -4.34 1.25 -11.17
CA ARG A 51 -3.10 1.94 -10.79
C ARG A 51 -3.16 2.39 -9.33
N LEU A 52 -2.00 2.58 -8.71
CA LEU A 52 -1.95 3.11 -7.33
C LEU A 52 -2.63 4.48 -7.20
N THR A 53 -2.61 5.32 -8.23
CA THR A 53 -3.33 6.61 -8.24
C THR A 53 -4.85 6.50 -8.23
N GLU A 54 -5.39 5.33 -8.57
CA GLU A 54 -6.83 5.07 -8.70
C GLU A 54 -7.40 4.35 -7.47
N VAL A 55 -6.55 3.94 -6.53
CA VAL A 55 -6.95 3.30 -5.28
C VAL A 55 -7.77 4.27 -4.42
N ARG A 56 -8.96 3.82 -4.02
CA ARG A 56 -9.89 4.59 -3.18
C ARG A 56 -10.01 3.97 -1.79
N THR A 57 -10.63 4.71 -0.87
CA THR A 57 -10.90 4.25 0.50
C THR A 57 -11.61 2.89 0.55
N ILE A 58 -12.56 2.65 -0.37
CA ILE A 58 -13.30 1.38 -0.43
C ILE A 58 -12.38 0.19 -0.74
N ASP A 59 -11.36 0.37 -1.57
CA ASP A 59 -10.40 -0.66 -1.93
C ASP A 59 -9.52 -1.01 -0.72
N LEU A 60 -9.12 0.01 0.06
CA LEU A 60 -8.35 -0.17 1.30
C LEU A 60 -9.16 -0.91 2.39
N ILE A 61 -10.46 -0.60 2.51
CA ILE A 61 -11.37 -1.30 3.44
C ILE A 61 -11.53 -2.76 3.03
N ALA A 62 -11.74 -3.02 1.72
CA ALA A 62 -11.86 -4.36 1.18
C ALA A 62 -10.57 -5.17 1.36
N PHE A 63 -9.41 -4.57 1.11
CA PHE A 63 -8.11 -5.20 1.33
C PHE A 63 -7.88 -5.56 2.80
N ARG A 64 -8.19 -4.65 3.73
CA ARG A 64 -8.10 -4.94 5.17
C ARG A 64 -8.99 -6.11 5.56
N LYS A 65 -10.22 -6.17 5.05
CA LYS A 65 -11.15 -7.27 5.29
C LYS A 65 -10.58 -8.59 4.77
N HIS A 66 -10.03 -8.60 3.55
CA HIS A 66 -9.35 -9.76 2.96
C HIS A 66 -8.19 -10.28 3.84
N LEU A 67 -7.33 -9.38 4.33
CA LEU A 67 -6.21 -9.77 5.19
C LEU A 67 -6.64 -10.47 6.49
N ILE A 68 -7.76 -10.02 7.08
CA ILE A 68 -8.29 -10.56 8.34
C ILE A 68 -9.04 -11.87 8.08
N GLN A 69 -9.98 -11.84 7.13
CA GLN A 69 -10.96 -12.91 6.96
C GLN A 69 -10.44 -14.06 6.10
N ASP A 70 -9.75 -13.74 5.00
CA ASP A 70 -9.35 -14.76 4.02
C ASP A 70 -7.93 -15.25 4.27
N LYS A 71 -7.03 -14.35 4.70
CA LYS A 71 -5.63 -14.69 5.00
C LYS A 71 -5.37 -15.01 6.47
N GLY A 72 -6.33 -14.76 7.36
CA GLY A 72 -6.17 -15.02 8.81
C GLY A 72 -4.94 -14.33 9.42
N GLN A 73 -4.51 -13.18 8.88
CA GLN A 73 -3.29 -12.53 9.34
C GLN A 73 -3.46 -12.00 10.76
N GLN A 74 -2.37 -12.07 11.54
CA GLN A 74 -2.34 -11.57 12.90
C GLN A 74 -2.61 -10.05 12.95
N PRO A 75 -3.35 -9.55 13.96
CA PRO A 75 -3.71 -8.14 14.06
C PRO A 75 -2.52 -7.19 13.98
N THR A 76 -1.37 -7.57 14.55
CA THR A 76 -0.12 -6.79 14.49
C THR A 76 0.39 -6.59 13.07
N THR A 77 0.28 -7.61 12.23
CA THR A 77 0.68 -7.55 10.82
C THR A 77 -0.29 -6.72 10.01
N VAL A 78 -1.60 -6.89 10.23
CA VAL A 78 -2.64 -6.08 9.58
C VAL A 78 -2.47 -4.61 9.93
N ASN A 79 -2.24 -4.27 11.20
CA ASN A 79 -2.07 -2.89 11.64
C ASN A 79 -0.84 -2.23 11.00
N ARG A 80 0.31 -2.95 10.93
CA ARG A 80 1.52 -2.47 10.25
C ARG A 80 1.25 -2.17 8.77
N ARG A 81 0.56 -3.08 8.07
CA ARG A 81 0.17 -2.90 6.66
C ARG A 81 -0.73 -1.68 6.49
N VAL A 82 -1.78 -1.58 7.30
CA VAL A 82 -2.69 -0.42 7.28
C VAL A 82 -1.94 0.88 7.55
N GLN A 83 -0.95 0.89 8.45
CA GLN A 83 -0.12 2.07 8.68
C GLN A 83 0.67 2.46 7.43
N ALA A 84 1.32 1.52 6.76
CA ALA A 84 2.02 1.78 5.51
C ALA A 84 1.08 2.37 4.44
N LEU A 85 -0.12 1.81 4.30
CA LEU A 85 -1.13 2.28 3.36
C LEU A 85 -1.62 3.69 3.70
N ARG A 86 -1.84 4.02 4.98
CA ARG A 86 -2.23 5.37 5.40
C ARG A 86 -1.14 6.41 5.16
N THR A 87 0.13 6.02 5.33
CA THR A 87 1.27 6.90 5.01
C THR A 87 1.38 7.14 3.51
N PHE A 88 1.01 6.18 2.67
CA PHE A 88 1.01 6.34 1.21
C PHE A 88 -0.23 7.04 0.65
N PHE A 89 -1.42 6.78 1.23
CA PHE A 89 -2.72 7.33 0.81
C PHE A 89 -3.31 8.29 1.87
N PRO A 90 -2.73 9.49 2.06
CA PRO A 90 -3.16 10.40 3.12
C PRO A 90 -4.62 10.86 2.98
N SER A 91 -5.13 11.00 1.76
CA SER A 91 -6.51 11.41 1.46
C SER A 91 -7.54 10.28 1.51
N ALA A 92 -7.11 9.02 1.55
CA ALA A 92 -8.01 7.86 1.63
C ALA A 92 -8.32 7.43 3.08
N SER A 93 -7.93 8.25 4.06
CA SER A 93 -8.12 8.00 5.50
C SER A 93 -9.38 8.68 6.10
N SER A 94 -10.25 9.26 5.28
CA SER A 94 -11.51 9.92 5.69
C SER A 94 -12.74 9.07 5.42
#